data_AF-A0A7X2MUZ9-F1
#
_entry.id   AF-A0A7X2MUZ9-F1
#
_cell.length_a   1.000
_cell.length_b   1.000
_cell.length_c   1.000
_cell.angle_alpha   90.00
_cell.angle_beta   90.00
_cell.angle_gamma   90.00
#
_symmetry.space_group_name_H-M   'P 1'
#
loop_
_entity.id
_entity.type
_entity.pdbx_description
1 polymer ?
#
loop_
_entity_poly.entity_id
_entity_poly.type
_entity_poly.pdbx_seq_one_letter_code
_entity_poly.pdbx_strand_id
1 'polypeptide(L)'
;MRTYIFIDASNLFYGFDTEYGWEIDYNRLRKYLVEKYFAIEILYFGGIDTAVGIQPNKEYFHDYSGDETVNIKNYVAHFENILTTYEKLSRAQIALIKKFTQQVKFYRKIESFGYKLFLKPVKRFDTQRKANCDVDLTIKAMANI
;
A
#
# COMPACT_ATOMS: atom_id res chain seq x y z
N MET A 1 28.43 -2.68 -8.08
CA MET A 1 27.75 -2.03 -6.93
C MET A 1 26.38 -2.67 -6.80
N ARG A 2 25.94 -3.04 -5.59
CA ARG A 2 24.59 -3.56 -5.33
C ARG A 2 23.81 -2.43 -4.67
N THR A 3 22.62 -2.12 -5.18
CA THR A 3 21.84 -0.97 -4.72
C THR A 3 20.49 -1.44 -4.19
N TYR A 4 20.13 -1.03 -2.98
CA TYR A 4 18.78 -1.14 -2.46
C TYR A 4 18.02 0.15 -2.76
N ILE A 5 16.80 0.06 -3.29
CA ILE A 5 15.96 1.22 -3.60
C ILE A 5 14.78 1.24 -2.64
N PHE A 6 14.52 2.38 -2.04
CA PHE A 6 13.41 2.62 -1.13
C PHE A 6 12.49 3.68 -1.75
N ILE A 7 11.24 3.32 -1.99
CA ILE A 7 10.25 4.19 -2.64
C ILE A 7 9.16 4.52 -1.63
N ASP A 8 9.00 5.81 -1.34
CA ASP A 8 7.84 6.34 -0.66
C ASP A 8 6.71 6.57 -1.67
N ALA A 9 5.67 5.73 -1.60
CA ALA A 9 4.53 5.82 -2.51
C ALA A 9 3.77 7.14 -2.37
N SER A 10 3.62 7.67 -1.16
CA SER A 10 2.82 8.89 -0.93
C SER A 10 3.48 10.07 -1.63
N ASN A 11 4.77 10.27 -1.41
CA ASN A 11 5.53 11.33 -2.09
C ASN A 11 5.57 11.14 -3.61
N LEU A 12 5.58 9.88 -4.06
CA LEU A 12 5.47 9.57 -5.48
C LEU A 12 4.10 10.02 -6.02
N PHE A 13 2.98 9.59 -5.44
CA PHE A 13 1.64 9.93 -5.95
C PHE A 13 1.32 11.43 -5.87
N TYR A 14 1.62 12.09 -4.75
CA TYR A 14 1.33 13.53 -4.59
C TYR A 14 2.15 14.39 -5.56
N GLY A 15 3.34 13.96 -5.98
CA GLY A 15 4.16 14.72 -6.92
C GLY A 15 3.68 14.68 -8.39
N PHE A 16 2.98 13.62 -8.81
CA PHE A 16 2.59 13.46 -10.23
C PHE A 16 1.11 13.78 -10.53
N ASP A 17 0.20 13.50 -9.58
CA ASP A 17 -1.24 13.63 -9.81
C ASP A 17 -1.73 15.09 -9.75
N THR A 18 -1.06 15.96 -8.98
CA THR A 18 -1.53 17.34 -8.75
C THR A 18 -0.99 18.40 -9.71
N GLU A 19 0.14 18.16 -10.40
CA GLU A 19 0.80 19.22 -11.20
C GLU A 19 0.82 18.97 -12.70
N TYR A 20 0.81 17.71 -13.18
CA TYR A 20 1.08 17.42 -14.61
C TYR A 20 0.13 16.42 -15.27
N GLY A 21 -0.68 15.67 -14.50
CA GLY A 21 -1.60 14.65 -15.05
C GLY A 21 -0.88 13.40 -15.59
N TRP A 22 0.27 13.06 -15.00
CA TRP A 22 1.10 11.93 -15.43
C TRP A 22 0.87 10.73 -14.52
N GLU A 23 0.79 9.55 -15.13
CA GLU A 23 0.79 8.27 -14.42
C GLU A 23 2.15 7.60 -14.54
N ILE A 24 2.61 6.96 -13.46
CA ILE A 24 3.86 6.21 -13.46
C ILE A 24 3.65 4.83 -14.07
N ASP A 25 4.43 4.51 -15.10
CA ASP A 25 4.63 3.13 -15.52
C ASP A 25 5.65 2.46 -14.59
N TYR A 26 5.14 1.77 -13.57
CA TYR A 26 5.96 1.07 -12.58
C TYR A 26 6.81 -0.05 -13.19
N ASN A 27 6.39 -0.65 -14.31
CA ASN A 27 7.21 -1.66 -14.96
C ASN A 27 8.43 -1.01 -15.63
N ARG A 28 8.24 0.13 -16.30
CA ARG A 28 9.36 0.92 -16.86
C ARG A 28 10.26 1.47 -15.77
N LEU A 29 9.69 1.98 -14.68
CA LEU A 29 10.46 2.47 -13.53
C LEU A 29 11.36 1.36 -12.97
N ARG A 30 10.83 0.15 -12.78
CA ARG A 30 11.61 -1.00 -12.35
C ARG A 30 12.79 -1.23 -13.32
N LYS A 31 12.50 -1.37 -14.62
CA LYS A 31 13.55 -1.64 -15.63
C LYS A 31 14.66 -0.60 -15.54
N TYR A 32 14.29 0.68 -15.50
CA TYR A 32 15.22 1.78 -15.35
C TYR A 32 16.08 1.67 -14.08
N LEU A 33 15.47 1.39 -12.91
CA LEU A 33 16.20 1.29 -11.65
C LEU A 33 17.24 0.16 -11.65
N VAL A 34 16.92 -0.97 -12.29
CA VAL A 34 17.85 -2.10 -12.38
C VAL A 34 18.92 -1.89 -13.42
N GLU A 35 18.57 -1.39 -14.60
CA GLU A 35 19.54 -1.17 -15.67
C GLU A 35 20.51 -0.03 -15.32
N LYS A 36 20.02 1.06 -14.73
CA LYS A 36 20.82 2.25 -14.44
C LYS A 36 21.58 2.18 -13.12
N TYR A 37 20.96 1.60 -12.08
CA TYR A 37 21.50 1.63 -10.72
C TYR A 37 21.85 0.25 -10.17
N PHE A 38 21.72 -0.82 -10.97
CA PHE A 38 21.99 -2.20 -10.54
C PHE A 38 21.19 -2.56 -9.28
N ALA A 39 19.93 -2.09 -9.22
CA ALA A 39 19.08 -2.34 -8.07
C ALA A 39 18.85 -3.85 -7.88
N ILE A 40 19.13 -4.34 -6.67
CA ILE A 40 18.95 -5.75 -6.32
C ILE A 40 17.62 -5.99 -5.60
N GLU A 41 17.09 -4.97 -4.91
CA GLU A 41 15.79 -5.01 -4.25
C GLU A 41 15.17 -3.61 -4.32
N ILE A 42 13.86 -3.56 -4.57
CA ILE A 42 13.09 -2.32 -4.64
C ILE A 42 11.95 -2.44 -3.64
N LEU A 43 12.09 -1.72 -2.53
CA LEU A 43 11.15 -1.70 -1.41
C LEU A 43 10.16 -0.55 -1.64
N TYR A 44 8.87 -0.88 -1.68
CA TYR A 44 7.79 0.06 -1.96
C TYR A 44 6.92 0.24 -0.72
N PHE A 45 6.98 1.43 -0.12
CA PHE A 45 6.29 1.75 1.12
C PHE A 45 4.99 2.48 0.82
N GLY A 46 3.86 1.97 1.30
CA GLY A 46 2.54 2.53 1.00
C GLY A 46 1.51 2.34 2.11
N GLY A 47 0.41 3.09 2.03
CA GLY A 47 -0.71 2.99 2.96
C GLY A 47 -1.88 2.20 2.37
N ILE A 48 -2.41 1.23 3.12
CA ILE A 48 -3.58 0.43 2.75
C ILE A 48 -4.79 0.79 3.61
N ASP A 49 -5.94 1.06 2.99
CA ASP A 49 -7.12 1.60 3.67
C ASP A 49 -7.80 0.52 4.53
N THR A 50 -7.99 0.72 5.83
CA THR A 50 -8.58 -0.31 6.71
C THR A 50 -10.10 -0.29 6.77
N ALA A 51 -10.73 0.47 5.87
CA ALA A 51 -12.17 0.52 5.59
C ALA A 51 -13.08 0.81 6.80
N VAL A 52 -12.66 1.78 7.61
CA VAL A 52 -13.55 2.57 8.48
C VAL A 52 -14.79 2.98 7.67
N GLY A 53 -15.93 2.36 7.97
CA GLY A 53 -17.20 2.61 7.27
C GLY A 53 -17.85 1.39 6.60
N ILE A 54 -17.14 0.28 6.39
CA ILE A 54 -17.82 -1.00 6.06
C ILE A 54 -18.43 -1.59 7.32
N GLN A 55 -17.69 -1.66 8.42
CA GLN A 55 -18.20 -1.93 9.78
C GLN A 55 -17.67 -0.87 10.74
N PRO A 56 -18.53 -0.14 11.47
CA PRO A 56 -18.08 0.72 12.57
C PRO A 56 -17.31 -0.11 13.60
N ASN A 57 -16.18 0.42 14.08
CA ASN A 57 -15.35 -0.18 15.14
C ASN A 57 -14.76 -1.57 14.82
N LYS A 58 -14.75 -2.01 13.56
CA LYS A 58 -14.02 -3.20 13.10
C LYS A 58 -13.05 -2.85 11.99
N GLU A 59 -12.09 -1.99 12.34
CA GLU A 59 -10.94 -1.75 11.47
C GLU A 59 -10.11 -3.03 11.33
N TYR A 60 -9.48 -3.18 10.17
CA TYR A 60 -8.42 -4.17 10.02
C TYR A 60 -7.30 -3.86 11.01
N PHE A 61 -7.10 -4.74 11.99
CA PHE A 61 -5.97 -4.68 12.91
C PHE A 61 -4.81 -5.48 12.33
N HIS A 62 -3.65 -4.84 12.25
CA HIS A 62 -2.40 -5.51 11.87
C HIS A 62 -1.56 -5.75 13.12
N ASP A 63 -1.22 -7.01 13.37
CA ASP A 63 -0.31 -7.39 14.44
C ASP A 63 1.14 -7.38 13.94
N TYR A 64 1.89 -6.36 14.38
CA TYR A 64 3.29 -6.17 14.01
C TYR A 64 4.26 -7.12 14.72
N SER A 65 3.81 -7.92 15.69
CA SER A 65 4.67 -8.90 16.34
C SER A 65 4.99 -10.10 15.43
N GLY A 66 4.12 -10.39 14.46
CA GLY A 66 4.26 -11.52 13.54
C GLY A 66 4.66 -11.15 12.10
N ASP A 67 4.23 -9.99 11.60
CA ASP A 67 4.52 -9.54 10.24
C ASP A 67 4.83 -8.03 10.23
N GLU A 68 5.92 -7.65 9.55
CA GLU A 68 6.35 -6.25 9.45
C GLU A 68 5.46 -5.42 8.52
N THR A 69 4.64 -6.07 7.68
CA THR A 69 3.78 -5.43 6.69
C THR A 69 2.40 -6.05 6.63
N VAL A 70 1.40 -5.30 6.18
CA VAL A 70 0.07 -5.87 5.92
C VAL A 70 0.14 -6.91 4.81
N ASN A 71 -0.20 -8.16 5.14
CA ASN A 71 -0.32 -9.23 4.16
C ASN A 71 -1.60 -9.09 3.34
N ILE A 72 -1.48 -8.91 2.02
CA ILE A 72 -2.62 -8.69 1.12
C ILE A 72 -3.62 -9.85 1.16
N LYS A 73 -3.18 -11.10 1.33
CA LYS A 73 -4.09 -12.26 1.40
C LYS A 73 -4.94 -12.20 2.66
N ASN A 74 -4.30 -11.98 3.81
CA ASN A 74 -5.00 -11.88 5.10
C ASN A 74 -5.96 -10.68 5.12
N TYR A 75 -5.50 -9.55 4.57
CA TYR A 75 -6.29 -8.35 4.40
C TYR A 75 -7.53 -8.62 3.52
N VAL A 76 -7.38 -9.25 2.36
CA VAL A 76 -8.52 -9.62 1.49
C VAL A 76 -9.49 -10.57 2.20
N ALA A 77 -8.99 -11.62 2.85
CA ALA A 77 -9.81 -12.58 3.58
C ALA A 77 -10.63 -11.92 4.70
N HIS A 78 -10.05 -10.94 5.41
CA HIS A 78 -10.76 -10.15 6.42
C HIS A 78 -11.96 -9.42 5.81
N PHE A 79 -11.81 -8.79 4.63
CA PHE A 79 -12.92 -8.10 3.98
C PHE A 79 -13.96 -9.04 3.39
N GLU A 80 -13.55 -10.14 2.78
CA GLU A 80 -14.50 -11.15 2.29
C GLU A 80 -15.40 -11.65 3.43
N ASN A 81 -14.83 -11.93 4.60
CA ASN A 81 -15.59 -12.30 5.81
C ASN A 81 -16.53 -11.18 6.30
N ILE A 82 -16.14 -9.91 6.18
CA ILE A 82 -17.03 -8.80 6.51
C ILE A 82 -18.19 -8.73 5.51
N LEU A 83 -17.91 -8.89 4.22
CA LEU A 83 -18.92 -8.77 3.17
C LEU A 83 -19.98 -9.86 3.23
N THR A 84 -19.63 -11.08 3.67
CA THR A 84 -20.61 -12.16 3.87
C THR A 84 -21.63 -11.87 4.97
N THR A 85 -21.35 -10.93 5.88
CA THR A 85 -22.29 -10.54 6.95
C THR A 85 -23.39 -9.58 6.50
N TYR A 86 -23.31 -9.06 5.27
CA TYR A 86 -24.26 -8.08 4.74
C TYR A 86 -25.19 -8.68 3.69
N GLU A 87 -26.49 -8.63 3.95
CA GLU A 87 -27.51 -8.99 2.94
C GLU A 87 -27.55 -7.97 1.79
N LYS A 88 -27.40 -6.67 2.11
CA LYS A 88 -27.36 -5.59 1.12
C LYS A 88 -26.42 -4.47 1.56
N LEU A 89 -25.62 -3.97 0.61
CA LEU A 89 -24.67 -2.90 0.82
C LEU A 89 -25.28 -1.54 0.43
N SER A 90 -24.99 -0.51 1.22
CA SER A 90 -25.28 0.88 0.87
C SER A 90 -24.39 1.37 -0.28
N ARG A 91 -24.81 2.46 -0.95
CA ARG A 91 -24.00 3.08 -2.03
C ARG A 91 -22.60 3.47 -1.55
N ALA A 92 -22.49 3.98 -0.32
CA ALA A 92 -21.21 4.37 0.27
C ALA A 92 -20.29 3.15 0.50
N GLN A 93 -20.83 2.05 1.03
CA GLN A 93 -20.08 0.79 1.20
C GLN A 93 -19.62 0.23 -0.15
N ILE A 94 -20.48 0.24 -1.18
CA ILE A 94 -20.12 -0.20 -2.54
C ILE A 94 -18.95 0.64 -3.10
N ALA A 95 -18.99 1.96 -2.93
CA ALA A 95 -17.90 2.84 -3.37
C ALA A 95 -16.59 2.53 -2.63
N LEU A 96 -16.66 2.29 -1.33
CA LEU A 96 -15.50 1.94 -0.51
C LEU A 96 -14.90 0.59 -0.91
N ILE A 97 -15.74 -0.42 -1.17
CA ILE A 97 -15.31 -1.73 -1.67
C ILE A 97 -14.65 -1.61 -3.04
N LYS A 98 -15.19 -0.79 -3.95
CA LYS A 98 -14.56 -0.52 -5.24
C LYS A 98 -13.16 0.08 -5.07
N LYS A 99 -13.00 1.04 -4.15
CA LYS A 99 -11.69 1.66 -3.84
C LYS A 99 -10.70 0.62 -3.30
N PHE A 100 -11.12 -0.16 -2.30
CA PHE A 100 -10.35 -1.29 -1.74
C PHE A 100 -9.90 -2.27 -2.85
N THR A 101 -10.83 -2.67 -3.71
CA THR A 101 -10.58 -3.64 -4.79
C THR A 101 -9.54 -3.11 -5.77
N GLN A 102 -9.62 -1.83 -6.12
CA GLN A 102 -8.63 -1.18 -6.98
C GLN A 102 -7.26 -1.11 -6.32
N GLN A 103 -7.21 -0.75 -5.03
CA GLN A 103 -5.96 -0.69 -4.27
C GLN A 103 -5.28 -2.07 -4.16
N VAL A 104 -6.03 -3.13 -3.87
CA VAL A 104 -5.51 -4.51 -3.85
C VAL A 104 -4.99 -4.93 -5.22
N LYS A 105 -5.74 -4.64 -6.30
CA LYS A 105 -5.30 -4.93 -7.67
C LYS A 105 -4.01 -4.19 -8.02
N PHE A 106 -3.91 -2.92 -7.63
CA PHE A 106 -2.71 -2.11 -7.82
C PHE A 106 -1.53 -2.75 -7.11
N TYR A 107 -1.62 -3.03 -5.81
CA TYR A 107 -0.50 -3.62 -5.06
C TYR A 107 -0.08 -5.00 -5.60
N ARG A 108 -1.03 -5.88 -5.91
CA ARG A 108 -0.70 -7.17 -6.57
C ARG A 108 0.02 -6.97 -7.90
N LYS A 109 -0.32 -5.91 -8.65
CA LYS A 109 0.37 -5.58 -9.90
C LYS A 109 1.79 -5.09 -9.66
N ILE A 110 2.00 -4.22 -8.68
CA ILE A 110 3.32 -3.74 -8.27
C ILE A 110 4.21 -4.90 -7.81
N GLU A 111 3.67 -5.79 -6.96
CA GLU A 111 4.37 -7.01 -6.53
C GLU A 111 4.74 -7.90 -7.73
N SER A 112 3.83 -8.06 -8.71
CA SER A 112 4.11 -8.84 -9.93
C SER A 112 5.23 -8.27 -10.81
N PHE A 113 5.58 -6.99 -10.64
CA PHE A 113 6.73 -6.38 -11.32
C PHE A 113 8.06 -6.58 -10.56
N GLY A 114 8.03 -7.20 -9.37
CA GLY A 114 9.21 -7.49 -8.56
C GLY A 114 9.53 -6.46 -7.50
N TYR A 115 8.57 -5.61 -7.13
CA TYR A 115 8.67 -4.72 -5.97
C TYR A 115 8.32 -5.50 -4.70
N LYS A 116 9.03 -5.22 -3.60
CA LYS A 116 8.69 -5.73 -2.28
C LYS A 116 7.86 -4.70 -1.54
N LEU A 117 6.62 -5.08 -1.19
CA LEU A 117 5.67 -4.16 -0.59
C LEU A 117 5.85 -4.08 0.93
N PHE A 118 5.82 -2.86 1.44
CA PHE A 118 5.72 -2.53 2.87
C PHE A 118 4.48 -1.65 3.06
N LEU A 119 3.36 -2.29 3.39
CA LEU A 119 2.05 -1.70 3.50
C LEU A 119 1.70 -1.44 4.96
N LYS A 120 1.28 -0.22 5.28
CA LYS A 120 0.76 0.16 6.59
C LYS A 120 -0.75 0.42 6.57
N PRO A 121 -1.49 -0.02 7.59
CA PRO A 121 -2.85 0.44 7.84
C PRO A 121 -2.92 1.97 7.86
N VAL A 122 -3.80 2.55 7.05
CA VAL A 122 -4.09 3.99 7.11
C VAL A 122 -4.84 4.29 8.41
N LYS A 123 -4.26 5.15 9.25
CA LYS A 123 -4.90 5.66 10.46
C LYS A 123 -5.75 6.89 10.13
N ARG A 124 -6.95 6.98 10.70
CA ARG A 124 -7.85 8.11 10.53
C ARG A 124 -7.97 8.87 11.85
N PHE A 125 -7.71 10.18 11.79
CA PHE A 125 -7.83 11.10 12.92
C PHE A 125 -8.73 12.24 12.46
N ASP A 126 -9.98 12.26 12.92
CA ASP A 126 -11.00 13.23 12.51
C ASP A 126 -11.07 13.38 10.97
N THR A 127 -10.60 14.52 10.44
CA THR A 127 -10.56 14.84 9.01
C THR A 127 -9.27 14.38 8.30
N GLN A 128 -8.24 13.98 9.05
CA GLN A 128 -6.92 13.61 8.54
C GLN A 128 -6.78 12.09 8.36
N ARG A 129 -6.09 11.70 7.28
CA ARG A 129 -5.69 10.32 7.01
C ARG A 129 -4.17 10.28 6.95
N LYS A 130 -3.54 9.40 7.73
CA LYS A 130 -2.07 9.27 7.77
C LYS A 130 -1.64 7.80 7.73
N ALA A 131 -0.62 7.52 6.95
CA ALA A 131 0.06 6.23 6.87
C ALA A 131 1.57 6.47 6.78
N ASN A 132 2.15 7.06 7.82
CA ASN A 132 3.57 7.47 7.81
C ASN A 132 4.47 6.24 7.76
N CYS A 133 5.33 6.19 6.75
CA CYS A 133 6.31 5.13 6.55
C CYS A 133 7.76 5.57 6.85
N ASP A 134 7.99 6.85 7.18
CA ASP A 134 9.33 7.44 7.38
C ASP A 134 10.22 6.62 8.33
N VAL A 135 9.68 6.19 9.48
CA VAL A 135 10.41 5.41 10.48
C VAL A 135 10.85 4.07 9.90
N ASP A 136 9.95 3.34 9.24
CA ASP A 136 10.26 2.02 8.69
C ASP A 136 11.21 2.12 7.52
N LEU A 137 11.02 3.12 6.67
CA LEU A 137 11.90 3.43 5.56
C LEU A 137 13.31 3.69 6.09
N THR A 138 13.44 4.50 7.15
CA THR A 138 14.72 4.80 7.79
C THR A 138 15.36 3.54 8.39
N ILE A 139 14.61 2.74 9.15
CA ILE A 139 15.13 1.50 9.76
C ILE A 139 15.56 0.51 8.68
N LYS A 140 14.77 0.33 7.62
CA LYS A 140 15.09 -0.55 6.50
C LYS A 140 16.30 -0.05 5.72
N ALA A 141 16.43 1.26 5.51
CA ALA A 141 17.63 1.83 4.93
C ALA A 141 18.85 1.47 5.78
N MET A 142 18.83 1.77 7.08
CA MET A 142 19.95 1.48 7.99
C MET A 142 20.32 0.00 8.07
N ALA A 143 19.33 -0.91 8.01
CA ALA A 143 19.57 -2.35 8.04
C ALA A 143 20.17 -2.92 6.74
N ASN A 144 20.15 -2.16 5.64
CA ASN A 144 20.64 -2.58 4.32
C ASN A 144 21.75 -1.64 3.79
N ILE A 145 22.39 -0.87 4.68
CA ILE A 145 23.66 -0.14 4.41
C ILE A 145 24.82 -1.12 4.49
#